data_AF-R5LIX3-F1
#
_entry.id   AF-R5LIX3-F1
#
_cell.length_a   1.000
_cell.length_b   1.000
_cell.length_c   1.000
_cell.angle_alpha   90.00
_cell.angle_beta   90.00
_cell.angle_gamma   90.00
#
_symmetry.space_group_name_H-M   'P 1'
#
loop_
_entity.id
_entity.type
_entity.pdbx_description
1 polymer ?
#
loop_
_entity_poly.entity_id
_entity_poly.type
_entity_poly.pdbx_seq_one_letter_code
_entity_poly.pdbx_strand_id
1 'polypeptide(L)'
;MKELGDYLKRTRISNGVSLAEAAEDLDLSTVQLENIESGNIKAFKDVYDLKEDVRQYAKYLGLNPEKVIDEFNGFLFEHTSKISLDDIKMAQKKMEEEEKKVSSPYTKEYKKKIGPWPFVFAIIFVLVLFVVLYLIISTINKAPERSSELMSFEREVCSYEFA
;
A
#
# COMPACT_ATOMS: atom_id res chain seq x y z
N MET A 1 5.17 33.00 12.61
CA MET A 1 5.87 33.63 11.47
C MET A 1 5.93 35.14 11.57
N LYS A 2 4.85 35.85 11.92
CA LYS A 2 4.92 37.31 12.08
C LYS A 2 6.01 37.74 13.07
N GLU A 3 6.09 37.08 14.22
CA GLU A 3 7.14 37.35 15.23
C GLU A 3 8.55 37.08 14.70
N LEU A 4 8.75 35.97 13.99
CA LEU A 4 10.03 35.62 13.37
C LEU A 4 10.43 36.63 12.28
N GLY A 5 9.49 37.01 11.41
CA GLY A 5 9.69 38.02 10.37
C GLY A 5 10.02 39.39 10.96
N ASP A 6 9.31 39.81 12.00
CA ASP A 6 9.59 41.05 12.74
C ASP A 6 10.97 41.01 13.39
N TYR A 7 11.40 39.85 13.90
CA TYR A 7 12.74 39.67 14.48
C TYR A 7 13.83 39.83 13.40
N LEU A 8 13.72 39.13 12.27
CA LEU A 8 14.66 39.23 11.15
C LEU A 8 14.76 40.68 10.64
N LYS A 9 13.61 41.34 10.48
CA LYS A 9 13.54 42.75 10.07
C LYS A 9 14.27 43.68 11.02
N ARG A 10 14.05 43.51 12.33
CA ARG A 10 14.73 44.33 13.36
C ARG A 10 16.24 44.11 13.33
N THR A 11 16.68 42.86 13.18
CA THR A 11 18.11 42.54 13.10
C THR A 11 18.75 43.13 11.83
N ARG A 12 18.07 43.07 10.68
CA ARG A 12 18.57 43.73 9.46
C ARG A 12 18.75 45.23 9.66
N ILE A 13 17.73 45.89 10.23
CA ILE A 13 17.78 47.34 10.49
C ILE A 13 18.86 47.66 11.52
N SER A 14 19.05 46.84 12.57
CA SER A 14 20.11 47.06 13.56
C SER A 14 21.51 46.87 12.97
N ASN A 15 21.65 46.00 11.98
CA ASN A 15 22.90 45.81 11.23
C ASN A 15 23.14 46.95 10.22
N GLY A 16 22.18 47.86 10.03
CA GLY A 16 22.29 48.98 9.09
C GLY A 16 22.12 48.60 7.63
N VAL A 17 21.59 47.41 7.34
CA VAL A 17 21.47 46.88 5.98
C VAL A 17 20.11 47.24 5.38
N SER A 18 20.10 47.73 4.14
CA SER A 18 18.85 48.01 3.43
C SER A 18 18.16 46.73 2.94
N LEU A 19 16.84 46.78 2.69
CA LEU A 19 16.12 45.62 2.14
C LEU A 19 16.67 45.24 0.75
N ALA A 20 17.05 46.23 -0.05
CA ALA A 20 17.58 46.03 -1.40
C ALA A 20 18.95 45.36 -1.38
N GLU A 21 19.87 45.80 -0.52
CA GLU A 21 21.18 45.14 -0.35
C GLU A 21 21.04 43.70 0.10
N ALA A 22 20.24 43.44 1.13
CA ALA A 22 20.04 42.08 1.63
C ALA A 22 19.42 41.17 0.55
N ALA A 23 18.52 41.70 -0.27
CA ALA A 23 17.92 40.96 -1.38
C ALA A 23 18.95 40.65 -2.48
N GLU A 24 19.81 41.62 -2.82
CA GLU A 24 20.89 41.44 -3.81
C GLU A 24 21.94 40.43 -3.34
N ASP A 25 22.38 40.51 -2.08
CA ASP A 25 23.39 39.61 -1.51
C ASP A 25 22.90 38.16 -1.40
N LEU A 26 21.60 37.97 -1.18
CA LEU A 26 20.96 36.66 -1.04
C LEU A 26 20.42 36.09 -2.36
N ASP A 27 20.54 36.82 -3.47
CA ASP A 27 19.93 36.47 -4.77
C ASP A 27 18.40 36.24 -4.66
N LEU A 28 17.73 37.07 -3.84
CA LEU A 28 16.29 37.04 -3.62
C LEU A 28 15.63 38.30 -4.17
N SER A 29 14.35 38.19 -4.55
CA SER A 29 13.56 39.38 -4.88
C SER A 29 13.28 40.21 -3.62
N THR A 30 13.31 41.54 -3.75
CA THR A 30 12.87 42.46 -2.70
C THR A 30 11.47 42.14 -2.18
N VAL A 31 10.58 41.69 -3.06
CA VAL A 31 9.22 41.27 -2.72
C VAL A 31 9.23 39.98 -1.89
N GLN A 32 10.13 39.04 -2.18
CA GLN A 32 10.27 37.82 -1.38
C GLN A 32 10.76 38.16 0.02
N LEU A 33 11.83 38.95 0.14
CA LEU A 33 12.37 39.36 1.43
C LEU A 33 11.35 40.14 2.27
N GLU A 34 10.59 41.04 1.64
CA GLU A 34 9.49 41.77 2.29
C GLU A 34 8.37 40.83 2.78
N ASN A 35 8.01 39.80 2.00
CA ASN A 35 7.03 38.81 2.41
C ASN A 35 7.55 37.94 3.59
N ILE A 36 8.86 37.66 3.66
CA ILE A 36 9.48 36.99 4.82
C ILE A 36 9.37 37.88 6.06
N GLU A 37 9.78 39.15 5.94
CA GLU A 37 9.76 40.10 7.06
C GLU A 37 8.35 40.43 7.56
N SER A 38 7.36 40.49 6.67
CA SER A 38 5.95 40.70 7.03
C SER A 38 5.25 39.43 7.52
N GLY A 39 5.90 38.26 7.40
CA GLY A 39 5.35 36.97 7.78
C GLY A 39 4.22 36.47 6.86
N ASN A 40 4.20 36.92 5.60
CA ASN A 40 3.17 36.54 4.63
C ASN A 40 3.50 35.21 3.92
N ILE A 41 3.21 34.10 4.57
CA ILE A 41 3.50 32.75 4.03
C ILE A 41 2.71 32.44 2.75
N LYS A 42 1.53 33.05 2.57
CA LYS A 42 0.67 32.81 1.41
C LYS A 42 1.30 33.26 0.09
N ALA A 43 2.31 34.14 0.14
CA ALA A 43 3.06 34.57 -1.03
C ALA A 43 4.01 33.50 -1.55
N PHE A 44 4.37 32.51 -0.73
CA PHE A 44 5.29 31.44 -1.08
C PHE A 44 4.53 30.21 -1.54
N LYS A 45 4.94 29.65 -2.69
CA LYS A 45 4.35 28.43 -3.24
C LYS A 45 4.88 27.18 -2.55
N ASP A 46 6.17 27.17 -2.24
CA ASP A 46 6.85 26.06 -1.57
C ASP A 46 7.34 26.50 -0.19
N VAL A 47 7.05 25.67 0.80
CA VAL A 47 7.44 25.85 2.20
C VAL A 47 8.91 25.46 2.40
N TYR A 48 9.43 24.53 1.59
CA TYR A 48 10.83 24.11 1.63
C TYR A 48 11.76 25.23 1.16
N ASP A 49 11.42 25.88 0.05
CA ASP A 49 12.19 27.03 -0.45
C ASP A 49 12.18 28.17 0.58
N LEU A 50 11.00 28.49 1.13
CA LEU A 50 10.86 29.48 2.20
C LEU A 50 11.73 29.13 3.42
N LYS A 51 11.83 27.86 3.78
CA LYS A 51 12.69 27.41 4.89
C LYS A 51 14.17 27.68 4.61
N GLU A 52 14.64 27.42 3.39
CA GLU A 52 16.03 27.72 3.05
C GLU A 52 16.29 29.21 2.91
N ASP A 53 15.37 29.99 2.35
CA ASP A 53 15.49 31.45 2.28
C ASP A 53 15.62 32.05 3.69
N VAL A 54 14.79 31.60 4.63
CA VAL A 54 14.87 32.00 6.05
C VAL A 54 16.20 31.57 6.68
N ARG A 55 16.71 30.38 6.35
CA ARG A 55 18.01 29.90 6.85
C ARG A 55 19.17 30.76 6.32
N GLN A 56 19.17 31.04 5.02
CA GLN A 56 20.19 31.86 4.38
C GLN A 56 20.16 33.28 4.93
N TYR A 57 18.97 33.84 5.11
CA TYR A 57 18.81 35.17 5.67
C TYR A 57 19.31 35.24 7.13
N ALA A 58 19.03 34.22 7.95
CA ALA A 58 19.57 34.13 9.30
C ALA A 58 21.10 34.11 9.33
N LYS A 59 21.72 33.33 8.42
CA LYS A 59 23.19 33.29 8.28
C LYS A 59 23.76 34.65 7.88
N TYR A 60 23.14 35.31 6.90
CA TYR A 60 23.53 36.64 6.44
C TYR A 60 23.48 37.68 7.56
N LEU A 61 22.44 37.63 8.41
CA LEU A 61 22.28 38.52 9.55
C LEU A 61 23.17 38.17 10.75
N GLY A 62 23.97 37.10 10.68
CA GLY A 62 24.82 36.64 11.78
C GLY A 62 24.04 36.00 12.94
N LEU A 63 22.80 35.55 12.69
CA LEU A 63 21.97 34.86 13.66
C LEU A 63 22.31 33.37 13.71
N ASN A 64 21.92 32.68 14.78
CA ASN A 64 22.03 31.22 14.82
C ASN A 64 20.95 30.59 13.90
N PRO A 65 21.35 29.91 12.81
CA PRO A 65 20.41 29.38 11.83
C PRO A 65 19.59 28.21 12.39
N GLU A 66 20.13 27.40 13.30
CA GLU A 66 19.39 26.29 13.90
C GLU A 66 18.18 26.79 14.71
N LYS A 67 18.39 27.82 15.53
CA LYS A 67 17.32 28.42 16.36
C LYS A 67 16.23 29.07 15.53
N VAL A 68 16.61 29.87 14.53
CA VAL A 68 15.63 30.52 13.62
C VAL A 68 14.79 29.46 12.90
N ILE A 69 15.42 28.36 12.47
CA ILE A 69 14.72 27.28 11.78
C ILE A 69 13.83 26.47 12.73
N ASP A 70 14.23 26.28 13.98
CA ASP A 70 13.38 25.64 14.99
C ASP A 70 12.10 26.44 15.23
N GLU A 71 12.22 27.76 15.37
CA GLU A 71 11.09 28.67 15.54
C GLU A 71 10.20 28.74 14.29
N PHE A 72 10.80 28.69 13.10
CA PHE A 72 10.08 28.53 11.83
C PHE A 72 9.30 27.20 11.78
N ASN A 73 9.92 26.08 12.17
CA ASN A 73 9.26 24.77 12.21
C ASN A 73 8.11 24.76 13.22
N GLY A 74 8.28 25.42 14.38
CA GLY A 74 7.23 25.59 15.38
C GLY A 74 6.02 26.31 14.80
N PHE A 75 6.25 27.41 14.07
CA PHE A 75 5.18 28.11 13.35
C PHE A 75 4.50 27.22 12.31
N LEU A 76 5.28 26.49 11.49
CA LEU A 76 4.70 25.61 10.49
C LEU A 76 3.83 24.54 11.14
N PHE A 77 4.29 23.95 12.25
CA PHE A 77 3.55 22.92 12.97
C PHE A 77 2.20 23.42 13.52
N GLU A 78 2.18 24.65 14.05
CA GLU A 78 0.94 25.31 14.47
C GLU A 78 -0.01 25.53 13.30
N HIS A 79 0.52 25.96 12.15
CA HIS A 79 -0.31 26.37 11.01
C HIS A 79 -0.74 25.22 10.10
N THR A 80 0.08 24.18 9.93
CA THR A 80 -0.23 23.00 9.14
C THR A 80 -0.95 21.92 9.95
N SER A 81 -1.32 22.20 11.20
CA SER A 81 -2.18 21.38 12.06
C SER A 81 -1.71 19.93 12.21
N LYS A 82 -0.94 19.66 13.29
CA LYS A 82 -0.64 18.34 13.88
C LYS A 82 -0.92 17.13 12.97
N ILE A 83 -0.09 16.93 11.95
CA ILE A 83 -0.12 15.69 11.16
C ILE A 83 0.11 14.52 12.13
N SER A 84 -0.83 13.58 12.21
CA SER A 84 -0.66 12.42 13.09
C SER A 84 0.43 11.50 12.52
N LEU A 85 1.11 10.72 13.38
CA LEU A 85 2.08 9.73 12.91
C LEU A 85 1.44 8.72 11.93
N ASP A 86 0.14 8.50 12.06
CA ASP A 86 -0.61 7.60 11.19
C ASP A 86 -0.84 8.20 9.80
N ASP A 87 -1.10 9.51 9.71
CA ASP A 87 -1.24 10.21 8.42
C ASP A 87 0.08 10.23 7.64
N ILE A 88 1.22 10.43 8.33
CA ILE A 88 2.56 10.34 7.73
C ILE A 88 2.80 8.94 7.16
N LYS A 89 2.51 7.89 7.94
CA LYS A 89 2.66 6.50 7.50
C LYS A 89 1.77 6.17 6.31
N MET A 90 0.53 6.67 6.30
CA MET A 90 -0.39 6.49 5.17
C MET A 90 0.12 7.19 3.90
N ALA A 91 0.67 8.40 4.02
CA ALA A 91 1.27 9.11 2.90
C ALA A 91 2.51 8.38 2.35
N GLN A 92 3.43 7.95 3.23
CA GLN A 92 4.60 7.16 2.85
C GLN A 92 4.21 5.87 2.14
N LYS A 93 3.22 5.13 2.67
CA LYS A 93 2.73 3.90 2.05
C LYS A 93 2.12 4.15 0.66
N LYS A 94 1.37 5.25 0.50
CA LYS A 94 0.82 5.65 -0.81
C LYS A 94 1.93 6.01 -1.81
N MET A 95 2.96 6.73 -1.38
CA MET A 95 4.12 7.06 -2.22
C MET A 95 4.91 5.81 -2.61
N GLU A 96 5.16 4.88 -1.68
CA GLU A 96 5.78 3.58 -1.99
C GLU A 96 4.92 2.73 -2.95
N GLU A 97 3.59 2.76 -2.80
CA GLU A 97 2.67 2.08 -3.72
C GLU A 97 2.61 2.74 -5.10
N GLU A 98 2.82 4.05 -5.19
CA GLU A 98 2.91 4.80 -6.45
C GLU A 98 4.27 4.63 -7.14
N GLU A 99 5.38 4.60 -6.41
CA GLU A 99 6.70 4.25 -6.93
C GLU A 99 6.73 2.81 -7.47
N LYS A 100 6.08 1.86 -6.80
CA LYS A 100 5.89 0.49 -7.31
C LYS A 100 5.05 0.41 -8.58
N LYS A 101 4.24 1.43 -8.89
CA LYS A 101 3.45 1.52 -10.13
C LYS A 101 4.23 2.11 -11.31
N VAL A 102 5.44 2.65 -11.09
CA VAL A 102 6.35 3.02 -12.19
C VAL A 102 6.97 1.74 -12.78
N SER A 103 6.16 1.04 -13.57
CA SER A 103 6.55 -0.17 -14.30
C SER A 103 7.38 0.22 -15.51
N SER A 104 8.69 0.36 -15.34
CA SER A 104 9.61 0.29 -16.48
C SER A 104 9.48 -1.10 -17.13
N PRO A 105 9.74 -1.25 -18.45
CA PRO A 105 9.74 -2.56 -19.11
C PRO A 105 10.64 -3.60 -18.41
N TYR A 106 11.59 -3.13 -17.59
CA TYR A 106 12.61 -3.93 -16.90
C TYR A 106 12.28 -4.26 -15.43
N THR A 107 11.24 -3.68 -14.83
CA THR A 107 10.84 -3.90 -13.41
C THR A 107 9.46 -4.56 -13.26
N LYS A 108 8.91 -5.10 -14.34
CA LYS A 108 7.58 -5.72 -14.33
C LYS A 108 7.62 -7.09 -13.64
N GLU A 109 7.21 -7.15 -12.38
CA GLU A 109 7.07 -8.43 -11.67
C GLU A 109 5.85 -9.20 -12.20
N TYR A 110 6.11 -10.20 -13.04
CA TYR A 110 5.07 -11.11 -13.52
C TYR A 110 4.60 -12.02 -12.38
N LYS A 111 3.33 -11.91 -11.99
CA LYS A 111 2.74 -12.80 -10.97
C LYS A 111 2.95 -14.26 -11.36
N LYS A 112 3.54 -15.04 -10.44
CA LYS A 112 3.87 -16.45 -10.64
C LYS A 112 2.61 -17.22 -11.01
N LYS A 113 2.54 -17.71 -12.25
CA LYS A 113 1.43 -18.54 -12.72
C LYS A 113 1.41 -19.81 -11.87
N ILE A 114 0.29 -20.03 -11.19
CA ILE A 114 0.03 -21.28 -10.48
C ILE A 114 -0.08 -22.36 -11.57
N GLY A 115 0.76 -23.39 -11.49
CA GLY A 115 0.75 -24.50 -12.44
C GLY A 115 -0.57 -25.27 -12.41
N PRO A 116 -0.81 -26.18 -13.37
CA PRO A 116 -2.06 -26.95 -13.43
C PRO A 116 -2.21 -27.98 -12.29
N TRP A 117 -1.16 -28.22 -11.51
CA TRP A 117 -1.09 -29.26 -10.48
C TRP A 117 -2.21 -29.23 -9.41
N PRO A 118 -2.58 -28.08 -8.79
CA PRO A 118 -3.73 -28.01 -7.88
C PRO A 118 -5.05 -28.43 -8.52
N PHE A 119 -5.27 -28.13 -9.80
CA PHE A 119 -6.47 -28.56 -10.51
C PHE A 119 -6.49 -30.06 -10.78
N VAL A 120 -5.32 -30.65 -11.08
CA VAL A 120 -5.17 -32.10 -11.26
C VAL A 120 -5.52 -32.84 -9.96
N PHE A 121 -5.03 -32.38 -8.80
CA PHE A 121 -5.39 -32.99 -7.52
C PHE A 121 -6.87 -32.85 -7.17
N ALA A 122 -7.48 -31.70 -7.49
CA ALA A 122 -8.91 -31.49 -7.26
C ALA A 122 -9.76 -32.50 -8.06
N ILE A 123 -9.40 -32.75 -9.33
CA ILE A 123 -10.09 -33.73 -10.19
C ILE A 123 -9.92 -35.16 -9.64
N ILE A 124 -8.71 -35.53 -9.22
CA ILE A 124 -8.43 -36.85 -8.63
C ILE A 124 -9.26 -37.06 -7.36
N PHE A 125 -9.35 -36.04 -6.49
CA PHE A 125 -10.14 -36.11 -5.26
C PHE A 125 -11.62 -36.37 -5.54
N VAL A 126 -12.20 -35.69 -6.55
CA VAL A 126 -13.59 -35.91 -6.97
C VAL A 126 -13.80 -37.34 -7.48
N LEU A 127 -12.88 -37.88 -8.28
CA LEU A 127 -12.98 -39.28 -8.76
C LEU A 127 -12.94 -40.29 -7.61
N VAL A 128 -12.09 -40.08 -6.62
CA VAL A 128 -12.03 -40.94 -5.42
C VAL A 128 -13.36 -40.94 -4.68
N LEU A 129 -14.01 -39.78 -4.53
CA LEU A 129 -15.34 -39.70 -3.89
C LEU A 129 -16.40 -40.51 -4.65
N PHE A 130 -16.39 -40.49 -5.99
CA PHE A 130 -17.29 -41.30 -6.80
C PHE A 130 -17.05 -42.81 -6.63
N VAL A 131 -15.80 -43.25 -6.54
CA VAL A 131 -15.47 -44.66 -6.29
C VAL A 131 -15.97 -45.10 -4.92
N VAL A 132 -15.77 -44.28 -3.88
CA VAL A 132 -16.27 -44.57 -2.52
C VAL A 132 -17.80 -44.66 -2.53
N LEU A 133 -18.49 -43.75 -3.21
CA LEU A 133 -19.95 -43.78 -3.35
C LEU A 133 -20.43 -45.05 -4.07
N TYR A 134 -19.75 -45.45 -5.15
CA TYR A 134 -20.07 -46.67 -5.89
C TYR A 134 -19.92 -47.92 -5.02
N LEU A 135 -18.86 -48.02 -4.21
CA LEU A 135 -18.66 -49.15 -3.30
C LEU A 135 -19.79 -49.26 -2.26
N ILE A 136 -20.27 -48.14 -1.72
CA ILE A 136 -21.40 -48.12 -0.78
C ILE A 136 -22.69 -48.63 -1.46
N ILE A 137 -22.96 -48.23 -2.70
CA ILE A 137 -24.13 -48.72 -3.44
C ILE A 137 -23.97 -50.21 -3.76
N SER A 138 -22.77 -50.64 -4.14
CA SER A 138 -22.48 -52.04 -4.46
C SER A 138 -22.60 -52.97 -3.26
N THR A 139 -22.36 -52.51 -2.03
CA THR A 139 -22.55 -53.35 -0.83
C THR A 139 -24.03 -53.50 -0.48
N ILE A 140 -24.85 -52.48 -0.72
CA ILE A 140 -26.30 -52.52 -0.47
C ILE A 140 -27.04 -53.34 -1.54
N ASN A 141 -26.59 -53.29 -2.80
CA ASN A 141 -27.24 -53.97 -3.93
C ASN A 141 -26.89 -55.46 -4.09
N LYS A 142 -26.20 -56.09 -3.13
CA LYS A 142 -26.06 -57.55 -3.14
C LYS A 142 -27.39 -58.18 -2.76
N ALA A 143 -28.16 -58.59 -3.77
CA ALA A 143 -29.33 -59.43 -3.59
C ALA A 143 -28.96 -60.72 -2.82
N PRO A 144 -29.81 -61.23 -1.92
CA PRO A 144 -29.53 -62.48 -1.23
C PRO A 144 -29.39 -63.63 -2.24
N GLU A 145 -28.43 -64.55 -2.01
CA GLU A 145 -28.25 -65.75 -2.84
C GLU A 145 -29.59 -66.50 -2.97
N ARG A 146 -30.01 -66.73 -4.21
CA ARG A 146 -31.23 -67.47 -4.53
C ARG A 146 -30.96 -68.94 -4.19
N SER A 147 -31.53 -69.43 -3.08
CA SER A 147 -31.42 -70.83 -2.69
C SER A 147 -31.91 -71.74 -3.82
N SER A 148 -31.18 -72.83 -4.04
CA SER A 148 -31.38 -73.82 -5.10
C SER A 148 -32.60 -74.72 -4.89
N GLU A 149 -33.69 -74.20 -4.31
CA GLU A 149 -34.85 -75.01 -3.89
C GLU A 149 -35.92 -75.23 -4.98
N LEU A 150 -35.65 -74.82 -6.22
CA LEU A 150 -36.55 -75.06 -7.36
C LEU A 150 -35.86 -75.92 -8.44
N MET A 151 -35.39 -77.11 -8.04
CA MET A 151 -35.13 -78.19 -9.00
C MET A 151 -36.47 -78.92 -9.24
N SER A 152 -36.99 -78.88 -10.46
CA SER A 152 -38.21 -79.59 -10.82
C SER A 152 -37.98 -81.11 -10.78
N PHE A 153 -38.75 -81.80 -9.95
CA PHE A 153 -38.88 -83.26 -9.92
C PHE A 153 -39.16 -83.78 -11.33
N GLU A 154 -38.17 -84.39 -11.98
CA GLU A 154 -38.37 -85.12 -13.23
C GLU A 154 -39.27 -86.32 -12.95
N ARG A 155 -40.46 -86.24 -13.53
CA ARG A 155 -41.43 -87.32 -13.58
C ARG A 155 -40.87 -88.40 -14.51
N GLU A 156 -40.26 -89.44 -13.93
CA GLU A 156 -39.90 -90.65 -14.68
C GLU A 156 -41.13 -91.19 -15.41
N VAL A 157 -41.01 -91.26 -16.72
CA VAL A 157 -42.03 -91.76 -17.64
C VAL A 157 -42.01 -93.28 -17.56
N CYS A 158 -43.09 -93.88 -17.05
CA CYS A 158 -43.36 -95.31 -17.22
C CYS A 158 -43.38 -95.67 -18.71
N SER A 159 -42.48 -96.56 -19.13
CA SER A 159 -42.62 -97.30 -20.39
C SER A 159 -42.97 -98.76 -20.07
N TYR A 160 -44.16 -99.18 -20.51
CA TYR A 160 -44.54 -100.59 -20.58
C TYR A 160 -44.08 -101.10 -21.95
N GLU A 161 -43.15 -102.06 -21.98
CA GLU A 161 -42.99 -102.93 -23.14
C GLU A 161 -43.88 -104.17 -22.95
N PHE A 162 -44.67 -104.45 -23.99
CA PHE A 162 -45.52 -105.62 -24.13
C PHE A 162 -45.03 -106.36 -25.39
N ALA A 163 -44.89 -107.69 -25.25
CA ALA A 163 -44.46 -108.71 -26.24
C ALA A 163 -42.95 -109.00 -26.30
#